data_AF-Q8ESF8-F1
#
_entry.id   AF-Q8ESF8-F1
#
_cell.length_a   1.000
_cell.length_b   1.000
_cell.length_c   1.000
_cell.angle_alpha   90.00
_cell.angle_beta   90.00
_cell.angle_gamma   90.00
#
_symmetry.space_group_name_H-M   'P 1'
#
loop_
_entity.id
_entity.type
_entity.pdbx_description
1 polymer ?
#
loop_
_entity_poly.entity_id
_entity_poly.type
_entity_poly.pdbx_seq_one_letter_code
_entity_poly.pdbx_strand_id
1 'polypeptide(L)'
;MNEKTVILSTTNGTVAMKNAHAANEVYAASLLNSVSVAKEILQYYKNETIILVCSGSSGGFNVEDFYGAGYFIECLEKYSNEHLEWMLTDAAMASHQFYLGKDNQAEEVLLNSRVGRKLVEMGHHHDIQYVAEKDTCFVVPYLKDGTYVIHKNLKR
;
A
#
# COMPACT_ATOMS: atom_id res chain seq x y z
N MET A 1 19.20 -9.82 -0.57
CA MET A 1 19.01 -10.96 0.37
C MET A 1 18.47 -12.14 -0.42
N ASN A 2 19.32 -12.92 -1.09
CA ASN A 2 18.84 -14.01 -1.95
C ASN A 2 18.53 -15.25 -1.09
N GLU A 3 17.32 -15.78 -1.25
CA GLU A 3 16.84 -17.06 -0.70
C GLU A 3 16.86 -17.21 0.83
N LYS A 4 16.87 -16.09 1.58
CA LYS A 4 16.76 -16.10 3.03
C LYS A 4 15.36 -15.69 3.48
N THR A 5 14.83 -16.37 4.49
CA THR A 5 13.65 -15.92 5.22
C THR A 5 14.02 -14.73 6.09
N VAL A 6 13.25 -13.65 5.99
CA VAL A 6 13.39 -12.46 6.83
C VAL A 6 12.32 -12.50 7.92
N ILE A 7 12.74 -12.48 9.18
CA ILE A 7 11.83 -12.27 10.31
C ILE A 7 11.79 -10.78 10.57
N LEU A 8 10.65 -10.16 10.27
CA LEU A 8 10.42 -8.73 10.45
C LEU A 8 9.43 -8.51 11.60
N SER A 9 9.84 -7.76 12.62
CA SER A 9 8.98 -7.36 13.73
C SER A 9 8.82 -5.85 13.72
N THR A 10 7.59 -5.38 13.53
CA THR A 10 7.25 -3.95 13.56
C THR A 10 6.00 -3.74 14.41
N THR A 11 5.90 -2.56 15.03
CA THR A 11 4.76 -2.21 15.90
C THR A 11 3.43 -2.19 15.14
N ASN A 12 3.43 -1.71 13.90
CA ASN A 12 2.21 -1.50 13.12
C ASN A 12 1.85 -2.71 12.24
N GLY A 13 2.84 -3.54 11.86
CA GLY A 13 2.61 -4.71 10.99
C GLY A 13 1.69 -5.74 11.63
N THR A 14 1.82 -5.99 12.94
CA THR A 14 0.94 -6.92 13.66
C THR A 14 -0.50 -6.43 13.73
N VAL A 15 -0.72 -5.11 13.81
CA VAL A 15 -2.06 -4.50 13.82
C VAL A 15 -2.73 -4.68 12.45
N ALA A 16 -2.03 -4.35 11.37
CA ALA A 16 -2.54 -4.52 10.00
C ALA A 16 -2.93 -5.98 9.73
N MET A 17 -2.07 -6.92 10.11
CA MET A 17 -2.32 -8.36 9.99
C MET A 17 -3.53 -8.84 10.79
N LYS A 18 -3.67 -8.35 12.03
CA LYS A 18 -4.84 -8.67 12.85
C LYS A 18 -6.13 -8.13 12.23
N ASN A 19 -6.10 -6.94 11.64
CA ASN A 19 -7.27 -6.36 10.98
C ASN A 19 -7.63 -7.08 9.68
N ALA A 20 -6.65 -7.66 8.99
CA ALA A 20 -6.84 -8.40 7.74
C ALA A 20 -7.17 -9.90 7.92
N HIS A 21 -7.19 -10.43 9.15
CA HIS A 21 -7.28 -11.89 9.40
C HIS A 21 -8.51 -12.61 8.81
N ALA A 22 -9.60 -11.88 8.58
CA ALA A 22 -10.84 -12.43 8.03
C ALA A 22 -10.92 -12.31 6.50
N ALA A 23 -9.94 -11.67 5.85
CA ALA A 23 -9.90 -11.57 4.40
C ALA A 23 -9.51 -12.92 3.79
N ASN A 24 -10.13 -13.24 2.65
CA ASN A 24 -9.79 -14.45 1.90
C ASN A 24 -8.33 -14.42 1.43
N GLU A 25 -7.88 -13.24 1.01
CA GLU A 25 -6.57 -13.02 0.40
C GLU A 25 -6.01 -11.69 0.91
N VAL A 26 -4.73 -11.66 1.27
CA VAL A 26 -4.08 -10.48 1.85
C VAL A 26 -2.84 -10.13 1.05
N TYR A 27 -2.80 -8.92 0.52
CA TYR A 27 -1.69 -8.37 -0.24
C TYR A 27 -1.00 -7.24 0.53
N ALA A 28 0.29 -7.05 0.30
CA ALA A 28 1.01 -5.86 0.78
C ALA A 28 1.30 -4.90 -0.38
N ALA A 29 0.75 -3.70 -0.28
CA ALA A 29 0.96 -2.62 -1.23
C ALA A 29 1.66 -1.43 -0.56
N SER A 30 2.40 -0.68 -1.36
CA SER A 30 3.10 0.55 -1.03
C SER A 30 3.23 1.40 -2.28
N LEU A 31 3.63 2.66 -2.16
CA LEU A 31 3.91 3.51 -3.33
C LEU A 31 4.84 2.83 -4.34
N LEU A 32 5.79 2.03 -3.84
CA LEU A 32 6.79 1.32 -4.64
C LEU A 32 6.22 0.22 -5.54
N ASN A 33 5.05 -0.34 -5.27
CA ASN A 33 4.54 -1.54 -5.98
C ASN A 33 3.03 -1.54 -6.26
N SER A 34 2.33 -0.43 -6.03
CA SER A 34 0.88 -0.33 -6.16
C SER A 34 0.36 -0.83 -7.50
N VAL A 35 1.00 -0.50 -8.63
CA VAL A 35 0.56 -0.92 -9.97
C VAL A 35 0.66 -2.42 -10.15
N SER A 36 1.75 -3.05 -9.66
CA SER A 36 1.89 -4.51 -9.74
C SER A 36 0.82 -5.22 -8.93
N VAL A 37 0.55 -4.73 -7.71
CA VAL A 37 -0.47 -5.33 -6.82
C VAL A 37 -1.88 -5.11 -7.38
N ALA A 38 -2.19 -3.91 -7.88
CA ALA A 38 -3.49 -3.61 -8.48
C ALA A 38 -3.77 -4.51 -9.69
N LYS A 39 -2.80 -4.66 -10.60
CA LYS A 39 -2.94 -5.54 -11.77
C LYS A 39 -3.15 -7.00 -11.39
N GLU A 40 -2.41 -7.50 -10.39
CA GLU A 40 -2.61 -8.88 -9.88
C GLU A 40 -4.03 -9.06 -9.37
N ILE A 41 -4.51 -8.16 -8.51
CA ILE A 41 -5.86 -8.26 -7.94
C ILE A 41 -6.91 -8.22 -9.06
N LEU A 42 -6.78 -7.29 -10.00
CA LEU A 42 -7.72 -7.17 -11.13
C LEU A 42 -7.68 -8.35 -12.07
N GLN A 43 -6.56 -9.08 -12.16
CA GLN A 43 -6.45 -10.28 -12.97
C GLN A 43 -7.23 -11.45 -12.36
N TYR A 44 -7.08 -11.69 -11.06
CA TYR A 44 -7.59 -12.90 -10.40
C TYR A 44 -8.97 -12.74 -9.76
N TYR A 45 -9.34 -11.54 -9.32
CA TYR A 45 -10.60 -11.30 -8.63
C TYR A 45 -11.53 -10.44 -9.49
N LYS A 46 -12.77 -10.90 -9.63
CA LYS A 46 -13.81 -10.21 -10.40
C LYS A 46 -15.01 -10.01 -9.49
N ASN A 47 -15.50 -8.78 -9.39
CA ASN A 47 -16.67 -8.41 -8.59
C ASN A 47 -16.52 -8.69 -7.08
N GLU A 48 -15.31 -8.58 -6.55
CA GLU A 48 -15.01 -8.76 -5.12
C GLU A 48 -14.85 -7.41 -4.40
N THR A 49 -15.11 -7.40 -3.10
CA THR A 49 -14.87 -6.21 -2.25
C THR A 49 -13.39 -6.14 -1.87
N ILE A 50 -12.76 -4.98 -2.11
CA ILE A 50 -11.40 -4.70 -1.67
C ILE A 50 -11.45 -3.86 -0.40
N ILE A 51 -10.74 -4.30 0.65
CA ILE A 51 -10.60 -3.57 1.90
C ILE A 51 -9.15 -3.08 2.00
N LEU A 52 -8.98 -1.75 2.05
CA LEU A 52 -7.67 -1.13 2.26
C LEU A 52 -7.44 -0.91 3.76
N VAL A 53 -6.44 -1.61 4.30
CA VAL A 53 -6.09 -1.54 5.72
C VAL A 53 -4.87 -0.66 5.91
N CYS A 54 -5.08 0.58 6.34
CA CYS A 54 -4.01 1.46 6.80
C CYS A 54 -3.51 0.98 8.17
N SER A 55 -2.19 0.82 8.31
CA SER A 55 -1.58 0.30 9.54
C SER A 55 -1.68 1.28 10.71
N GLY A 56 -1.68 2.58 10.40
CA GLY A 56 -1.65 3.66 11.38
C GLY A 56 -0.40 3.62 12.25
N SER A 57 -0.38 4.45 13.30
CA SER A 57 0.65 4.37 14.33
C SER A 57 0.08 4.68 15.71
N SER A 58 0.37 3.82 16.68
CA SER A 58 -0.13 3.93 18.07
C SER A 58 -1.66 4.11 18.16
N GLY A 59 -2.41 3.41 17.30
CA GLY A 59 -3.88 3.51 17.23
C GLY A 59 -4.41 4.79 16.57
N GLY A 60 -3.52 5.64 16.04
CA GLY A 60 -3.88 6.89 15.38
C GLY A 60 -3.78 6.82 13.85
N PHE A 61 -4.49 7.75 13.21
CA PHE A 61 -4.43 8.02 11.79
C PHE A 61 -3.03 8.46 11.34
N ASN A 62 -2.61 7.97 10.18
CA ASN A 62 -1.37 8.31 9.50
C ASN A 62 -1.69 8.88 8.10
N VAL A 63 -1.16 10.06 7.80
CA VAL A 63 -1.44 10.74 6.52
C VAL A 63 -0.73 10.06 5.35
N GLU A 64 0.44 9.48 5.61
CA GLU A 64 1.23 8.71 4.65
C GLU A 64 0.53 7.41 4.23
N ASP A 65 -0.07 6.68 5.18
CA ASP A 65 -0.88 5.49 4.88
C ASP A 65 -2.13 5.88 4.07
N PHE A 66 -2.78 7.00 4.44
CA PHE A 66 -3.94 7.52 3.73
C PHE A 66 -3.63 8.00 2.32
N TYR A 67 -2.45 8.60 2.12
CA TYR A 67 -1.95 8.97 0.79
C TYR A 67 -1.66 7.71 -0.06
N GLY A 68 -1.01 6.71 0.54
CA GLY A 68 -0.71 5.43 -0.12
C GLY A 68 -1.98 4.66 -0.52
N ALA A 69 -3.01 4.65 0.34
CA ALA A 69 -4.31 4.08 0.00
C ALA A 69 -4.96 4.80 -1.18
N GLY A 70 -4.90 6.14 -1.21
CA GLY A 70 -5.43 6.95 -2.30
C GLY A 70 -4.71 6.68 -3.62
N TYR A 71 -3.38 6.52 -3.56
CA TYR A 71 -2.59 6.11 -4.71
C TYR A 71 -2.98 4.72 -5.23
N PHE A 72 -3.23 3.79 -4.30
CA PHE A 72 -3.62 2.44 -4.66
C PHE A 72 -5.01 2.39 -5.31
N ILE A 73 -5.97 3.20 -4.83
CA ILE A 73 -7.28 3.38 -5.48
C ILE A 73 -7.11 3.92 -6.89
N GLU A 74 -6.28 4.95 -7.09
CA GLU A 74 -5.98 5.47 -8.43
C GLU A 74 -5.45 4.37 -9.37
N CYS A 75 -4.58 3.50 -8.86
CA CYS A 75 -4.07 2.36 -9.64
C CYS A 75 -5.19 1.37 -9.99
N LEU A 76 -6.09 1.05 -9.06
CA LEU A 76 -7.22 0.15 -9.32
C LEU A 76 -8.16 0.71 -10.38
N GLU A 77 -8.51 2.00 -10.30
CA GLU A 77 -9.36 2.66 -11.29
C GLU A 77 -8.68 2.68 -12.67
N LYS A 78 -7.44 3.16 -12.74
CA LYS A 78 -6.69 3.31 -13.99
C LYS A 78 -6.45 2.01 -14.75
N TYR A 79 -6.25 0.89 -14.03
CA TYR A 79 -5.96 -0.41 -14.64
C TYR A 79 -7.18 -1.34 -14.69
N SER A 80 -8.34 -0.88 -14.22
CA SER A 80 -9.60 -1.59 -14.42
C SER A 80 -10.07 -1.52 -15.87
N ASN A 81 -10.91 -2.48 -16.28
CA ASN A 81 -11.54 -2.44 -17.61
C ASN A 81 -12.59 -1.32 -17.65
N GLU A 82 -12.85 -0.73 -18.83
CA GLU A 82 -13.79 0.39 -19.05
C GLU A 82 -15.24 0.14 -18.56
N HIS A 83 -15.58 -1.09 -18.18
CA HIS A 83 -16.91 -1.47 -17.69
C HIS A 83 -16.97 -1.72 -16.18
N LEU A 84 -15.88 -1.51 -15.44
CA LEU A 84 -15.87 -1.68 -13.99
C LEU A 84 -16.19 -0.35 -13.30
N GLU A 85 -17.30 -0.31 -12.58
CA GLU A 85 -17.67 0.84 -11.73
C GLU A 85 -17.29 0.55 -10.28
N TRP A 86 -16.44 1.39 -9.68
CA TRP A 86 -16.04 1.27 -8.29
C TRP A 86 -17.01 2.00 -7.37
N MET A 87 -17.53 1.27 -6.38
CA MET A 87 -18.28 1.88 -5.29
C MET A 87 -17.33 2.18 -4.12
N LEU A 88 -16.91 3.45 -4.00
CA LEU A 88 -16.03 3.88 -2.92
C LEU A 88 -16.84 4.22 -1.66
N THR A 89 -16.34 3.81 -0.49
CA THR A 89 -16.81 4.33 0.80
C THR A 89 -16.32 5.77 0.99
N ASP A 90 -16.92 6.52 1.92
CA ASP A 90 -16.50 7.90 2.22
C ASP A 90 -15.00 8.01 2.53
N ALA A 91 -14.45 7.04 3.26
CA ALA A 91 -13.03 7.00 3.60
C ALA A 91 -12.16 6.75 2.36
N ALA A 92 -12.57 5.85 1.47
CA ALA A 92 -11.87 5.57 0.22
C ALA A 92 -11.93 6.77 -0.74
N MET A 93 -13.11 7.38 -0.89
CA MET A 93 -13.29 8.60 -1.68
C MET A 93 -12.42 9.74 -1.13
N ALA A 94 -12.44 9.98 0.18
CA ALA A 94 -11.62 11.03 0.80
C ALA A 94 -10.11 10.76 0.61
N SER A 95 -9.68 9.51 0.69
CA SER A 95 -8.29 9.09 0.46
C SER A 95 -7.86 9.32 -0.97
N HIS A 96 -8.68 8.92 -1.93
CA HIS A 96 -8.43 9.14 -3.35
C HIS A 96 -8.37 10.62 -3.71
N GLN A 97 -9.35 11.41 -3.26
CA GLN A 97 -9.35 12.86 -3.47
C GLN A 97 -8.15 13.56 -2.81
N PHE A 98 -7.75 13.11 -1.62
CA PHE A 98 -6.55 13.62 -0.95
C PHE A 98 -5.28 13.33 -1.77
N TYR A 99 -5.15 12.12 -2.30
CA TYR A 99 -4.05 11.76 -3.21
C TYR A 99 -4.07 12.63 -4.49
N LEU A 100 -5.21 12.77 -5.16
CA LEU A 100 -5.35 13.56 -6.39
C LEU A 100 -4.99 15.04 -6.17
N GLY A 101 -5.40 15.62 -5.04
CA GLY A 101 -5.04 17.00 -4.66
C GLY A 101 -3.56 17.20 -4.31
N LYS A 102 -2.80 16.11 -4.18
CA LYS A 102 -1.39 16.05 -3.82
C LYS A 102 -0.60 15.17 -4.79
N ASP A 103 -1.04 15.07 -6.05
CA ASP A 103 -0.37 14.23 -7.02
C ASP A 103 1.07 14.74 -7.24
N ASN A 104 1.99 13.79 -7.39
CA ASN A 104 3.44 14.02 -7.49
C ASN A 104 4.08 14.77 -6.31
N GLN A 105 3.42 14.84 -5.16
CA GLN A 105 3.93 15.42 -3.91
C GLN A 105 4.18 14.36 -2.83
N ALA A 106 4.42 13.10 -3.22
CA ALA A 106 4.58 11.98 -2.27
C ALA A 106 5.66 12.27 -1.21
N GLU A 107 6.86 12.70 -1.64
CA GLU A 107 7.96 13.02 -0.72
C GLU A 107 7.55 14.13 0.27
N GLU A 108 6.91 15.20 -0.21
CA GLU A 108 6.45 16.30 0.64
C GLU A 108 5.41 15.83 1.66
N VAL A 109 4.43 15.03 1.24
CA VAL A 109 3.40 14.47 2.13
C VAL A 109 4.04 13.60 3.22
N LEU A 110 4.98 12.73 2.84
CA LEU A 110 5.67 11.86 3.78
C LEU A 110 6.54 12.67 4.75
N LEU A 111 7.34 13.64 4.27
CA LEU A 111 8.17 14.49 5.13
C LEU A 111 7.36 15.34 6.11
N ASN A 112 6.16 15.79 5.70
CA ASN A 112 5.25 16.56 6.53
C ASN A 112 4.35 15.69 7.43
N SER A 113 4.42 14.37 7.33
CA SER A 113 3.69 13.47 8.23
C SER A 113 4.33 13.43 9.63
N ARG A 114 3.55 13.03 10.63
CA ARG A 114 4.08 12.83 12.00
C ARG A 114 5.18 11.77 12.02
N VAL A 115 4.97 10.66 11.31
CA VAL A 115 5.93 9.55 11.27
C VAL A 115 7.17 9.94 10.47
N GLY A 116 7.00 10.59 9.33
CA GLY A 116 8.11 11.05 8.50
C GLY A 116 9.00 12.08 9.19
N ARG A 117 8.43 13.08 9.89
CA ARG A 117 9.23 14.01 10.71
C ARG A 117 10.07 13.27 11.75
N LYS A 118 9.47 12.31 12.46
CA LYS A 118 10.19 11.48 13.44
C LYS A 118 11.30 10.65 12.80
N LEU A 119 11.07 10.08 11.61
CA LEU A 119 12.09 9.32 10.88
C LEU A 119 13.24 10.22 10.42
N VAL A 120 12.96 11.45 9.98
CA VAL A 120 13.98 12.44 9.63
C VAL A 120 14.81 12.83 10.84
N GLU A 121 14.20 13.06 12.01
CA GLU A 121 14.90 13.30 13.28
C GLU A 121 15.84 12.13 13.66
N MET A 122 15.49 10.91 13.26
CA MET A 122 16.30 9.70 13.45
C MET A 122 17.36 9.47 12.36
N GLY A 123 17.46 10.35 11.35
CA GLY A 123 18.45 10.27 10.27
C GLY A 123 17.99 9.49 9.03
N HIS A 124 16.71 9.11 8.93
CA HIS A 124 16.16 8.28 7.85
C HIS A 124 15.59 9.09 6.66
N HIS A 125 16.20 10.23 6.33
CA HIS A 125 15.69 11.09 5.24
C HIS A 125 15.72 10.39 3.87
N HIS A 126 16.80 9.67 3.56
CA HIS A 126 16.92 8.92 2.31
C HIS A 126 15.90 7.78 2.20
N ASP A 127 15.53 7.17 3.32
CA ASP A 127 14.49 6.14 3.33
C ASP A 127 13.15 6.73 2.91
N ILE A 128 12.81 7.95 3.38
CA ILE A 128 11.60 8.67 2.98
C ILE A 128 11.60 8.98 1.48
N GLN A 129 12.73 9.44 0.94
CA GLN A 129 12.88 9.71 -0.49
C GLN A 129 12.64 8.44 -1.32
N TYR A 130 13.27 7.34 -0.91
CA TYR A 130 13.11 6.07 -1.57
C TYR A 130 11.66 5.58 -1.53
N VAL A 131 11.02 5.55 -0.35
CA VAL A 131 9.63 5.06 -0.26
C VAL A 131 8.60 5.98 -0.90
N ALA A 132 8.96 7.23 -1.22
CA ALA A 132 8.12 8.17 -1.95
C ALA A 132 8.13 7.90 -3.47
N GLU A 133 9.07 7.10 -3.99
CA GLU A 133 9.07 6.67 -5.37
C GLU A 133 7.80 5.84 -5.69
N LYS A 134 7.31 5.97 -6.93
CA LYS A 134 6.13 5.26 -7.42
C LYS A 134 6.54 4.13 -8.34
N ASP A 135 6.08 2.92 -8.03
CA ASP A 135 6.17 1.72 -8.87
C ASP A 135 7.58 1.33 -9.34
N THR A 136 8.60 1.55 -8.51
CA THR A 136 9.97 1.11 -8.80
C THR A 136 10.23 -0.35 -8.42
N CYS A 137 9.28 -1.01 -7.75
CA CYS A 137 9.33 -2.41 -7.35
C CYS A 137 8.21 -3.25 -8.00
N PHE A 138 8.58 -4.16 -8.89
CA PHE A 138 7.63 -5.01 -9.64
C PHE A 138 7.30 -6.33 -8.91
N VAL A 139 7.05 -6.26 -7.61
CA VAL A 139 6.78 -7.44 -6.78
C VAL A 139 5.40 -7.36 -6.15
N VAL A 140 4.74 -8.52 -6.03
CA VAL A 140 3.43 -8.64 -5.38
C VAL A 140 3.56 -9.59 -4.20
N PRO A 141 3.80 -9.05 -2.98
CA PRO A 141 3.77 -9.83 -1.77
C PRO A 141 2.33 -10.16 -1.41
N TYR A 142 2.06 -11.46 -1.19
CA TYR A 142 0.78 -11.94 -0.67
C TYR A 142 1.02 -12.85 0.52
N LEU A 143 0.06 -12.87 1.44
CA LEU A 143 0.15 -13.65 2.66
C LEU A 143 -0.25 -15.10 2.38
N LYS A 144 0.66 -16.03 2.67
CA LYS A 144 0.42 -17.46 2.60
C LYS A 144 0.90 -18.12 3.89
N ASP A 145 0.01 -18.83 4.57
CA ASP A 145 0.33 -19.58 5.80
C ASP A 145 1.06 -18.71 6.85
N GLY A 146 0.64 -17.45 7.01
CA GLY A 146 1.23 -16.50 7.95
C GLY A 146 2.55 -15.84 7.49
N THR A 147 3.01 -16.11 6.27
CA THR A 147 4.25 -15.55 5.70
C THR A 147 3.98 -14.82 4.39
N TYR A 148 4.53 -13.62 4.22
CA TYR A 148 4.48 -12.94 2.92
C TYR A 148 5.44 -13.61 1.93
N VAL A 149 4.91 -14.04 0.80
CA VAL A 149 5.65 -14.63 -0.31
C VAL A 149 5.45 -13.79 -1.57
N ILE A 150 6.46 -13.76 -2.44
CA ILE A 150 6.40 -13.01 -3.71
C ILE A 150 5.88 -13.95 -4.80
N HIS A 151 4.86 -13.52 -5.54
CA HIS A 151 4.41 -14.24 -6.72
C HIS A 151 5.50 -14.21 -7.81
N LYS A 152 6.02 -15.37 -8.21
CA LYS A 152 7.16 -15.48 -9.16
C LYS A 152 6.80 -15.23 -10.64
N ASN A 153 5.54 -14.96 -10.97
CA ASN A 153 5.04 -14.94 -12.36
C ASN A 153 4.78 -13.55 -12.95
N LEU A 154 5.29 -12.46 -12.36
CA LEU A 154 5.20 -11.14 -12.98
C LEU A 154 6.20 -11.09 -14.14
N LYS A 155 5.74 -11.51 -15.34
CA LYS A 155 6.48 -11.29 -16.58
C LYS A 155 6.59 -9.78 -16.80
N ARG A 156 7.84 -9.33 -16.97
CA ARG A 156 8.17 -7.99 -17.46
C ARG A 156 7.55 -7.74 -18.83
#